data_AF-A0A818VA04-F1
#
_entry.id   AF-A0A818VA04-F1
#
_cell.length_a   1.000
_cell.length_b   1.000
_cell.length_c   1.000
_cell.angle_alpha   90.00
_cell.angle_beta   90.00
_cell.angle_gamma   90.00
#
_symmetry.space_group_name_H-M   'P 1'
#
loop_
_entity.id
_entity.type
_entity.pdbx_description
1 polymer ?
#
loop_
_entity_poly.entity_id
_entity_poly.type
_entity_poly.pdbx_seq_one_letter_code
_entity_poly.pdbx_strand_id
1 'polypeptide(L)'
;VLFDLERELGSSTLALVSLCEALIASIKARFSGLLRYFEIGENKKVSNEDKSRILIELDAYLCEESREQNLLFIKKHLYPRLYQLSLKYLPMPATSAPIERVFSQSGFLMRPHRASLTTKNVCLLTFLKCNTFLL
;
A
#
# COMPACT_ATOMS: atom_id res chain seq x y z
N VAL A 1 21.36 -37.70 22.19
CA VAL A 1 20.61 -37.96 20.94
C VAL A 1 19.23 -37.31 20.95
N LEU A 2 18.28 -37.66 21.83
CA LEU A 2 16.96 -36.98 21.87
C LEU A 2 17.06 -35.52 22.37
N PHE A 3 17.96 -35.26 23.34
CA PHE A 3 18.23 -33.92 23.88
C PHE A 3 18.99 -32.98 22.93
N ASP A 4 19.66 -33.50 21.90
CA ASP A 4 20.42 -32.70 20.94
C ASP A 4 19.50 -32.14 19.84
N LEU A 5 18.43 -32.86 19.50
CA LEU A 5 17.42 -32.45 18.51
C LEU A 5 16.53 -31.29 19.00
N GLU A 6 16.16 -31.24 20.29
CA GLU A 6 15.40 -30.11 20.85
C GLU A 6 16.22 -28.82 20.89
N ARG A 7 17.54 -28.93 21.04
CA ARG A 7 18.47 -27.81 21.09
C ARG A 7 18.72 -27.22 19.69
N GLU A 8 18.74 -28.04 18.64
CA GLU A 8 18.78 -27.59 17.24
C GLU A 8 17.44 -26.97 16.79
N LEU A 9 16.29 -27.49 17.24
CA LEU A 9 14.98 -26.88 16.98
C LEU A 9 14.81 -25.53 17.71
N GLY A 10 15.30 -25.41 18.95
CA GLY A 10 15.31 -24.16 19.71
C GLY A 10 16.27 -23.10 19.14
N SER A 11 17.41 -23.52 18.62
CA SER A 11 18.38 -22.60 17.99
C SER A 11 17.91 -22.11 16.61
N SER A 12 17.20 -22.95 15.85
CA SER A 12 16.64 -22.56 14.55
C SER A 12 15.42 -21.65 14.70
N THR A 13 14.59 -21.82 15.72
CA THR A 13 13.49 -20.88 16.02
C THR A 13 14.01 -19.51 16.49
N LEU A 14 15.04 -19.46 17.35
CA LEU A 14 15.70 -18.20 17.74
C LEU A 14 16.40 -17.50 16.56
N ALA A 15 17.02 -18.26 15.65
CA ALA A 15 17.59 -17.73 14.41
C ALA A 15 16.52 -17.16 13.47
N LEU A 16 15.35 -17.81 13.38
CA LEU A 16 14.24 -17.33 12.56
C LEU A 16 13.60 -16.07 13.14
N VAL A 17 13.47 -15.98 14.47
CA VAL A 17 12.99 -14.78 15.16
C VAL A 17 13.95 -13.62 14.97
N SER A 18 15.26 -13.82 15.18
CA SER A 18 16.27 -12.77 14.95
C SER A 18 16.36 -12.33 13.49
N LEU A 19 16.18 -13.24 12.53
CA LEU A 19 16.09 -12.91 11.11
C LEU A 19 14.83 -12.07 10.81
N CYS A 20 13.68 -12.45 11.37
CA CYS A 20 12.45 -11.69 11.23
C CYS A 20 12.58 -10.29 11.82
N GLU A 21 13.19 -10.14 13.00
CA GLU A 21 13.45 -8.83 13.60
C GLU A 21 14.40 -7.99 12.73
N ALA A 22 15.47 -8.59 12.22
CA ALA A 22 16.39 -7.92 11.31
C ALA A 22 15.71 -7.50 9.99
N LEU A 23 14.83 -8.35 9.45
CA LEU A 23 14.06 -8.07 8.24
C LEU A 23 13.07 -6.94 8.49
N ILE A 24 12.34 -6.98 9.60
CA ILE A 24 11.40 -5.92 10.01
C ILE A 24 12.15 -4.60 10.21
N ALA A 25 13.30 -4.62 10.88
CA ALA A 25 14.13 -3.44 11.07
C ALA A 25 14.64 -2.87 9.73
N SER A 26 15.07 -3.74 8.82
CA SER A 26 15.51 -3.36 7.47
C SER A 26 14.38 -2.74 6.65
N ILE A 27 13.18 -3.34 6.69
CA ILE A 27 11.97 -2.83 6.04
C ILE A 27 11.61 -1.47 6.63
N LYS A 28 11.56 -1.33 7.96
CA LYS A 28 11.26 -0.06 8.64
C LYS A 28 12.27 1.03 8.28
N ALA A 29 13.56 0.73 8.24
CA ALA A 29 14.60 1.69 7.86
C ALA A 29 14.45 2.14 6.40
N ARG A 30 14.29 1.17 5.48
CA ARG A 30 14.20 1.41 4.04
C ARG A 30 12.93 2.15 3.64
N PHE A 31 11.81 1.87 4.31
CA PHE A 31 10.52 2.47 4.02
C PHE A 31 10.10 3.53 5.05
N SER A 32 11.01 4.00 5.90
CA SER A 32 10.74 5.00 6.94
C SER A 32 10.07 6.27 6.41
N GLY A 33 10.52 6.78 5.25
CA GLY A 33 9.88 7.93 4.60
C GLY A 33 8.46 7.66 4.10
N LEU A 34 8.20 6.44 3.62
CA LEU A 34 6.87 5.99 3.18
C LEU A 34 5.94 5.79 4.37
N LEU A 35 6.40 5.12 5.42
CA LEU A 35 5.65 4.93 6.67
C LEU A 35 5.33 6.27 7.33
N ARG A 36 6.32 7.18 7.39
CA ARG A 36 6.12 8.54 7.89
C ARG A 36 5.12 9.30 7.02
N TYR A 37 5.10 9.12 5.70
CA TYR A 37 4.09 9.73 4.84
C TYR A 37 2.67 9.24 5.17
N PHE A 38 2.51 7.95 5.49
CA PHE A 38 1.24 7.41 5.99
C PHE A 38 0.88 7.95 7.39
N GLU A 39 1.85 8.07 8.30
CA GLU A 39 1.65 8.59 9.67
C GLU A 39 1.39 10.11 9.72
N ILE A 40 1.98 10.89 8.81
CA ILE A 40 1.76 12.34 8.69
C ILE A 40 0.28 12.68 8.44
N GLY A 41 -0.53 11.72 7.95
CA GLY A 41 -1.96 11.90 7.71
C GLY A 41 -2.83 12.01 8.98
N GLU A 42 -2.33 11.61 10.16
CA GLU A 42 -3.20 11.38 11.34
C GLU A 42 -3.21 12.52 12.39
N ASN A 43 -2.41 13.57 12.25
CA ASN A 43 -2.18 14.51 13.37
C ASN A 43 -2.69 15.94 13.15
N LYS A 44 -4.00 16.08 12.87
CA LYS A 44 -4.72 17.36 13.04
C LYS A 44 -5.79 17.19 14.12
N LYS A 45 -5.65 17.91 15.24
CA LYS A 45 -6.76 18.05 16.20
C LYS A 45 -7.93 18.72 15.49
N VAL A 46 -8.95 17.94 15.13
CA VAL A 46 -10.17 18.42 14.46
C VAL A 46 -10.98 19.25 15.45
N SER A 47 -11.30 20.49 15.09
CA SER A 47 -12.16 21.38 15.91
C SER A 47 -13.54 20.73 16.11
N ASN A 48 -14.22 21.04 17.22
CA ASN A 48 -15.57 20.51 17.47
C ASN A 48 -16.57 20.92 16.37
N GLU A 49 -16.43 22.11 15.80
CA GLU A 49 -17.28 22.57 14.69
C GLU A 49 -17.08 21.75 13.41
N ASP A 50 -15.84 21.33 13.14
CA ASP A 50 -15.51 20.51 11.98
C ASP A 50 -16.12 19.11 12.12
N LYS A 51 -16.12 18.54 13.33
CA LYS A 51 -16.79 17.26 13.62
C LYS A 51 -18.28 17.33 13.33
N SER A 52 -18.97 18.37 13.81
CA SER A 52 -20.41 18.55 13.57
C SER A 52 -20.72 18.62 12.08
N ARG A 53 -19.92 19.38 11.33
CA ARG A 53 -20.09 19.51 9.88
C ARG A 53 -19.79 18.20 9.14
N ILE A 54 -18.86 17.38 9.60
CA ILE A 54 -18.57 16.04 9.04
C ILE A 54 -19.75 15.10 9.29
N LEU A 55 -20.31 15.11 10.50
CA LEU A 55 -21.43 14.25 10.85
C LEU A 55 -22.67 14.55 10.02
N ILE A 56 -22.99 15.83 9.78
CA ILE A 56 -24.11 16.24 8.92
C ILE A 56 -23.92 15.71 7.49
N GLU A 57 -22.71 15.85 6.94
CA GLU A 57 -22.38 15.39 5.59
C GLU A 57 -22.47 13.86 5.48
N LEU A 58 -22.02 13.15 6.51
CA LEU A 58 -22.07 11.70 6.58
C LEU A 58 -23.51 11.17 6.71
N ASP A 59 -24.32 11.79 7.55
CA ASP A 59 -25.73 11.42 7.74
C ASP A 59 -26.54 11.63 6.45
N ALA A 60 -26.31 12.77 5.77
CA ALA A 60 -26.89 13.06 4.46
C ALA A 60 -26.46 12.06 3.37
N TYR A 61 -25.25 11.51 3.45
CA TYR A 61 -24.78 10.47 2.54
C TYR A 61 -25.41 9.10 2.87
N LEU A 62 -25.49 8.74 4.14
CA LEU A 62 -26.04 7.45 4.59
C LEU A 62 -27.56 7.34 4.37
N CYS A 63 -28.28 8.47 4.41
CA CYS A 63 -29.71 8.52 4.12
C CYS A 63 -30.04 8.51 2.62
N GLU A 64 -29.05 8.60 1.72
CA GLU A 64 -29.29 8.65 0.28
C GLU A 64 -29.69 7.25 -0.27
N GLU A 65 -30.82 7.16 -0.99
CA GLU A 65 -31.34 5.86 -1.49
C GLU A 65 -30.52 5.28 -2.65
N SER A 66 -29.82 6.10 -3.44
CA SER A 66 -29.02 5.61 -4.56
C SER A 66 -27.73 4.96 -4.05
N ARG A 67 -27.53 3.67 -4.35
CA ARG A 67 -26.34 2.89 -3.93
C ARG A 67 -25.33 2.65 -5.05
N GLU A 68 -25.27 3.54 -6.03
CA GLU A 68 -24.28 3.41 -7.10
C GLU A 68 -22.85 3.55 -6.54
N GLN A 69 -21.98 2.62 -6.91
CA GLN A 69 -20.63 2.50 -6.33
C GLN A 69 -19.72 3.70 -6.67
N ASN A 70 -20.09 4.54 -7.64
CA ASN A 70 -19.30 5.68 -8.13
C ASN A 70 -19.82 7.05 -7.68
N LEU A 71 -20.85 7.11 -6.82
CA LEU A 71 -21.53 8.37 -6.47
C LEU A 71 -20.60 9.43 -5.91
N LEU A 72 -19.60 9.01 -5.14
CA LEU A 72 -18.69 9.94 -4.48
C LEU A 72 -17.86 10.73 -5.47
N PHE A 73 -17.37 10.11 -6.56
CA PHE A 73 -16.60 10.82 -7.58
C PHE A 73 -17.44 11.85 -8.35
N ILE A 74 -18.73 11.58 -8.52
CA ILE A 74 -19.66 12.40 -9.32
C ILE A 74 -20.26 13.54 -8.46
N LYS A 75 -20.44 13.32 -7.16
CA LYS A 75 -21.11 14.24 -6.22
C LYS A 75 -20.15 15.12 -5.43
N LYS A 76 -19.06 15.58 -6.04
CA LYS A 76 -18.07 16.49 -5.43
C LYS A 76 -18.70 17.72 -4.76
N HIS A 77 -19.76 18.26 -5.34
CA HIS A 77 -20.42 19.46 -4.84
C HIS A 77 -21.33 19.20 -3.62
N LEU A 78 -21.88 17.99 -3.49
CA LEU A 78 -22.76 17.64 -2.37
C LEU A 78 -21.94 17.20 -1.15
N TYR A 79 -20.85 16.45 -1.38
CA TYR A 79 -20.04 15.86 -0.31
C TYR A 79 -18.56 16.25 -0.48
N PRO A 80 -18.18 17.51 -0.26
CA PRO A 80 -16.83 17.99 -0.55
C PRO A 80 -15.75 17.31 0.29
N ARG A 81 -16.03 16.91 1.54
CA ARG A 81 -15.06 16.24 2.41
C ARG A 81 -15.05 14.74 2.18
N LEU A 82 -16.21 14.14 1.98
CA LEU A 82 -16.30 12.72 1.65
C LEU A 82 -15.68 12.43 0.27
N TYR A 83 -15.80 13.37 -0.68
CA TYR A 83 -15.09 13.33 -1.96
C TYR A 83 -13.56 13.35 -1.79
N GLN A 84 -13.03 14.19 -0.89
CA GLN A 84 -11.58 14.19 -0.63
C GLN A 84 -11.10 12.86 -0.04
N LEU A 85 -11.92 12.20 0.77
CA LEU A 85 -11.64 10.85 1.27
C LEU A 85 -11.73 9.82 0.14
N SER A 86 -12.76 9.92 -0.70
CA SER A 86 -12.98 8.98 -1.79
C SER A 86 -11.82 9.00 -2.80
N LEU A 87 -11.26 10.18 -3.11
CA LEU A 87 -10.06 10.32 -3.94
C LEU A 87 -8.83 9.60 -3.36
N LYS A 88 -8.73 9.46 -2.04
CA LYS A 88 -7.59 8.81 -1.38
C LYS A 88 -7.77 7.30 -1.31
N TYR A 89 -8.97 6.84 -0.97
CA TYR A 89 -9.20 5.45 -0.60
C TYR A 89 -9.80 4.59 -1.71
N LEU A 90 -10.70 5.12 -2.55
CA LEU A 90 -11.33 4.33 -3.60
C LEU A 90 -10.37 3.88 -4.73
N PRO A 91 -9.36 4.67 -5.13
CA PRO A 91 -8.39 4.21 -6.12
C PRO A 91 -7.42 3.13 -5.60
N MET A 92 -7.42 2.87 -4.28
CA MET A 92 -6.54 1.87 -3.71
C MET A 92 -6.99 0.47 -4.17
N PRO A 93 -6.12 -0.32 -4.81
CA PRO A 93 -6.47 -1.68 -5.17
C PRO A 93 -6.66 -2.52 -3.91
N ALA A 94 -7.74 -3.30 -3.86
CA ALA A 94 -8.02 -4.19 -2.72
C ALA A 94 -7.05 -5.38 -2.62
N THR A 95 -6.22 -5.61 -3.64
CA THR A 95 -5.32 -6.77 -3.73
C THR A 95 -3.94 -6.38 -4.28
N SER A 96 -2.94 -7.22 -4.02
CA SER A 96 -1.59 -7.12 -4.61
C SER A 96 -1.53 -7.54 -6.07
N ALA A 97 -2.62 -8.10 -6.64
CA ALA A 97 -2.65 -8.63 -8.00
C ALA A 97 -2.14 -7.65 -9.10
N PRO A 98 -2.41 -6.32 -9.04
CA PRO A 98 -1.83 -5.39 -10.00
C PRO A 98 -0.30 -5.33 -9.92
N ILE A 99 0.25 -5.36 -8.70
CA ILE A 99 1.69 -5.32 -8.45
C ILE A 99 2.33 -6.65 -8.85
N GLU A 100 1.69 -7.78 -8.55
CA GLU A 100 2.15 -9.10 -8.98
C GLU A 100 2.20 -9.21 -10.51
N ARG A 101 1.22 -8.63 -11.21
CA ARG A 101 1.24 -8.56 -12.67
C ARG A 101 2.44 -7.77 -13.19
N VAL A 102 2.77 -6.64 -12.54
CA VAL A 102 4.00 -5.88 -12.86
C VAL A 102 5.24 -6.74 -12.63
N PHE A 103 5.35 -7.42 -11.48
CA PHE A 103 6.50 -8.29 -11.18
C PHE A 103 6.62 -9.48 -12.14
N SER A 104 5.50 -10.09 -12.53
CA SER A 104 5.48 -11.18 -13.50
C SER A 104 6.03 -10.71 -14.85
N GLN A 105 5.62 -9.53 -15.31
CA GLN A 105 6.11 -8.92 -16.55
C GLN A 105 7.59 -8.54 -16.45
N SER A 106 8.00 -7.90 -15.35
CA SER A 106 9.41 -7.56 -15.08
C SER A 106 10.29 -8.80 -14.92
N GLY A 107 9.73 -9.93 -14.48
CA GLY A 107 10.43 -11.21 -14.35
C GLY A 107 11.02 -11.71 -15.68
N PHE A 108 10.43 -11.34 -16.82
CA PHE A 108 11.02 -11.62 -18.13
C PHE A 108 12.30 -10.81 -18.40
N LEU A 109 12.41 -9.60 -17.84
CA LEU A 109 13.60 -8.76 -17.95
C LEU A 109 14.74 -9.27 -17.06
N MET A 110 14.42 -9.91 -15.93
CA MET A 110 15.40 -10.41 -14.95
C MET A 110 15.85 -11.86 -15.21
N ARG A 111 15.58 -12.42 -16.41
CA ARG A 111 16.03 -13.78 -16.76
C ARG A 111 17.57 -13.87 -16.78
N PRO A 112 18.18 -15.03 -16.46
CA PRO A 112 19.63 -15.20 -16.39
C PRO A 112 20.36 -14.82 -17.68
N HIS A 113 19.77 -15.10 -18.85
CA HIS A 113 20.33 -14.73 -20.15
C HIS A 113 20.32 -13.19 -20.41
N ARG A 114 19.53 -12.43 -19.65
CA ARG A 114 19.45 -10.95 -19.71
C ARG A 114 20.08 -10.30 -18.46
N ALA A 115 20.96 -11.01 -17.75
CA ALA A 115 21.54 -10.60 -16.47
C ALA A 115 22.49 -9.39 -16.52
N SER A 116 22.79 -8.84 -17.70
CA SER A 116 23.62 -7.63 -17.82
C SER A 116 22.87 -6.33 -17.49
N LEU A 117 21.55 -6.37 -17.30
CA LEU A 117 20.77 -5.19 -16.95
C LEU A 117 20.93 -4.86 -15.46
N THR A 118 21.32 -3.61 -15.18
CA THR A 118 21.33 -3.10 -13.80
C THR A 118 19.91 -2.96 -13.26
N THR A 119 19.73 -3.03 -11.94
CA THR A 119 18.43 -2.83 -11.28
C THR A 119 17.75 -1.52 -11.70
N LYS A 120 18.53 -0.46 -11.91
CA LYS A 120 18.03 0.84 -12.39
C LYS A 120 17.38 0.72 -13.77
N ASN A 121 18.03 0.02 -14.70
CA ASN A 121 17.52 -0.17 -16.05
C ASN A 121 16.27 -1.06 -16.06
N VAL A 122 16.22 -2.10 -15.22
CA VAL A 122 15.02 -2.94 -15.07
C VAL A 122 13.83 -2.12 -14.55
N CYS A 123 14.05 -1.27 -13.55
CA CYS A 123 13.00 -0.37 -13.05
C CYS A 123 12.49 0.58 -14.13
N LEU A 124 13.40 1.21 -14.89
CA LEU A 124 13.02 2.15 -15.95
C LEU A 124 12.24 1.46 -17.09
N LEU A 125 12.70 0.29 -17.54
CA LEU A 125 12.02 -0.48 -18.59
C LEU A 125 10.65 -0.97 -18.11
N THR A 126 10.54 -1.38 -16.86
CA THR A 126 9.26 -1.74 -16.24
C THR A 126 8.32 -0.54 -16.20
N PHE A 127 8.81 0.62 -15.75
CA PHE A 127 8.04 1.86 -15.72
C PHE A 127 7.53 2.24 -17.12
N LEU A 128 8.40 2.24 -18.13
CA LEU A 128 8.01 2.53 -19.50
C LEU A 128 6.98 1.53 -20.02
N LYS A 129 7.18 0.23 -19.75
CA LYS A 129 6.26 -0.83 -20.17
C LYS A 129 4.88 -0.70 -19.53
N CYS A 130 4.80 -0.34 -18.26
CA CYS A 130 3.53 -0.16 -17.55
C CYS A 130 2.78 1.10 -17.98
N ASN A 131 3.48 2.11 -18.50
CA ASN A 131 2.91 3.39 -18.90
C ASN A 131 2.85 3.59 -20.42
N THR A 132 2.98 2.54 -21.23
CA THR A 132 2.94 2.66 -22.70
C THR A 132 1.63 3.22 -23.24
N PHE A 133 0.54 3.16 -22.47
CA PHE A 133 -0.75 3.71 -22.87
C PHE A 133 -0.85 5.24 -22.65
N LEU A 134 0.12 5.83 -21.95
CA LEU A 134 0.21 7.27 -21.67
C LEU A 134 1.22 8.00 -22.56
N LEU A 135 1.98 7.25 -23.38
CA LEU A 135 3.00 7.74 -24.31
C LEU A 135 2.50 7.58 -25.75
#